data_AF-A0A3C1XZX9-F1
#
_entry.id   AF-A0A3C1XZX9-F1
#
_cell.length_a   1.000
_cell.length_b   1.000
_cell.length_c   1.000
_cell.angle_alpha   90.00
_cell.angle_beta   90.00
_cell.angle_gamma   90.00
#
_symmetry.space_group_name_H-M   'P 1'
#
loop_
_entity.id
_entity.type
_entity.pdbx_description
1 polymer ?
#
loop_
_entity_poly.entity_id
_entity_poly.type
_entity_poly.pdbx_seq_one_letter_code
_entity_poly.pdbx_strand_id
1 'polypeptide(L)' 'MQASEAAWSHFWQAVPDAGWHDIFALAKRGELRIDGNLQPLMAHLQFVKDLLASAREVRA' A
#
# COMPACT_ATOMS: atom_id res chain seq x y z
N MET A 1 9.79 -1.52 -2.47
CA MET A 1 8.93 -0.59 -1.71
C MET A 1 9.36 -0.65 -0.24
N GLN A 2 9.41 0.48 0.45
CA GLN A 2 9.82 0.58 1.85
C GLN A 2 8.88 1.54 2.59
N ALA A 3 8.38 1.14 3.75
CA ALA A 3 7.57 1.97 4.66
C ALA A 3 7.84 1.54 6.11
N SER A 4 7.53 2.41 7.05
CA SER A 4 7.62 2.10 8.49
C SER A 4 6.59 1.05 8.90
N GLU A 5 6.82 0.39 10.04
CA GLU A 5 5.84 -0.54 10.61
C GLU A 5 4.50 0.16 10.86
N ALA A 6 4.51 1.36 11.43
CA ALA A 6 3.30 2.14 11.68
C ALA A 6 2.51 2.41 10.39
N ALA A 7 3.19 2.75 9.29
CA ALA A 7 2.52 2.99 8.01
C ALA A 7 1.86 1.73 7.46
N TRP A 8 2.55 0.59 7.58
CA TRP A 8 1.99 -0.70 7.23
C TRP A 8 0.81 -1.10 8.13
N SER A 9 0.89 -0.87 9.44
CA SER A 9 -0.21 -1.13 10.38
C SER A 9 -1.47 -0.34 10.02
N HIS A 10 -1.35 0.93 9.60
CA HIS A 10 -2.50 1.71 9.12
C HIS A 10 -3.04 1.18 7.78
N PHE A 11 -2.16 0.81 6.85
CA PHE A 11 -2.57 0.29 5.54
C PHE A 11 -3.32 -1.05 5.61
N TRP A 12 -2.96 -1.90 6.58
CA TRP A 12 -3.54 -3.24 6.76
C TRP A 12 -4.75 -3.31 7.69
N GLN A 13 -5.26 -2.16 8.16
CA GLN A 13 -6.56 -2.13 8.81
C GLN A 13 -7.66 -2.67 7.88
N ALA A 14 -8.67 -3.32 8.47
CA ALA A 14 -9.83 -3.82 7.74
C ALA A 14 -10.50 -2.71 6.90
N VAL A 15 -10.60 -1.52 7.49
CA VAL A 15 -11.05 -0.28 6.83
C VAL A 15 -9.99 0.80 7.12
N PRO A 16 -9.04 1.04 6.21
CA PRO A 16 -8.01 2.07 6.41
C PRO A 16 -8.61 3.47 6.37
N ASP A 17 -8.08 4.36 7.19
CA ASP A 17 -8.40 5.79 7.15
C ASP A 17 -8.05 6.43 5.78
N ALA A 18 -8.67 7.58 5.51
CA ALA A 18 -8.37 8.36 4.31
C ALA A 18 -6.86 8.69 4.22
N GLY A 19 -6.27 8.41 3.06
CA GLY A 19 -4.82 8.55 2.84
C GLY A 19 -3.98 7.31 3.16
N TRP A 20 -4.55 6.25 3.75
CA TRP A 20 -3.85 4.99 4.07
C TRP A 20 -4.35 3.79 3.25
N HIS A 21 -5.26 4.02 2.29
CA HIS A 21 -5.96 2.96 1.57
C HIS A 21 -5.24 2.41 0.34
N ASP A 22 -4.20 3.09 -0.18
CA ASP A 22 -3.40 2.60 -1.30
C ASP A 22 -1.93 3.07 -1.24
N ILE A 23 -1.07 2.39 -1.99
CA ILE A 23 0.37 2.66 -2.04
C ILE A 23 0.74 4.06 -2.57
N PHE A 24 -0.06 4.65 -3.46
CA PHE A 24 0.18 6.01 -3.94
C PHE A 24 -0.29 7.06 -2.94
N ALA A 25 -1.37 6.78 -2.20
CA ALA A 25 -1.80 7.62 -1.09
C ALA A 25 -0.71 7.70 -0.01
N LEU A 26 -0.14 6.54 0.35
CA LEU A 26 1.02 6.45 1.23
C LEU A 26 2.24 7.18 0.66
N ALA A 27 2.57 6.96 -0.62
CA ALA A 27 3.73 7.60 -1.26
C ALA A 27 3.58 9.13 -1.32
N LYS A 28 2.39 9.64 -1.62
CA LYS A 28 2.07 11.07 -1.62
C LYS A 28 2.25 11.71 -0.24
N ARG A 29 2.02 10.94 0.84
CA ARG A 29 2.23 11.36 2.23
C ARG A 29 3.69 11.25 2.69
N GLY A 30 4.55 10.59 1.91
CA GLY A 30 5.93 10.29 2.29
C GLY A 30 6.08 9.06 3.19
N GLU A 31 5.00 8.30 3.40
CA GLU A 31 4.97 7.11 4.28
C GLU A 31 5.47 5.85 3.57
N LEU A 32 5.43 5.83 2.23
CA LEU A 32 5.92 4.74 1.41
C LEU A 32 6.88 5.27 0.33
N ARG A 33 8.07 4.67 0.27
CA ARG A 33 9.01 4.89 -0.82
C ARG A 33 8.91 3.75 -1.83
N ILE A 34 8.76 4.11 -3.11
CA ILE A 34 8.79 3.18 -4.23
C ILE A 34 10.08 3.44 -5.01
N ASP A 35 11.09 2.61 -4.76
CA ASP A 35 12.37 2.65 -5.47
C ASP A 35 12.41 1.68 -6.67
N GLY A 36 13.32 1.94 -7.61
CA GLY A 36 13.58 1.09 -8.78
C GLY A 36 12.80 1.50 -10.03
N ASN A 37 12.71 0.58 -11.00
CA ASN A 37 11.96 0.83 -12.23
C ASN A 37 10.45 0.75 -11.95
N LEU A 38 9.73 1.84 -12.20
CA LEU A 38 8.28 1.92 -12.02
C LEU A 38 7.48 1.20 -13.12
N GLN A 39 8.07 0.95 -14.29
CA GLN A 39 7.36 0.39 -15.44
C GLN A 39 6.67 -0.96 -15.13
N PRO A 40 7.31 -1.95 -14.47
CA PRO A 40 6.65 -3.20 -14.10
C PRO A 40 5.51 -2.98 -13.10
N LEU A 41 5.68 -2.05 -12.15
CA LEU A 41 4.63 -1.71 -11.19
C LEU A 41 3.41 -1.13 -11.90
N MET A 42 3.61 -0.21 -12.85
CA MET A 42 2.50 0.38 -13.61
C MET A 42 1.82 -0.66 -14.50
N ALA A 43 2.58 -1.55 -15.15
CA ALA A 43 2.05 -2.61 -16.01
C ALA A 43 1.18 -3.63 -15.25
N HIS A 44 1.46 -3.85 -13.96
CA HIS A 44 0.75 -4.82 -13.11
C HIS A 44 0.07 -4.15 -11.91
N LEU A 45 -0.32 -2.88 -12.04
CA LEU A 45 -0.70 -2.05 -10.90
C LEU A 45 -1.83 -2.66 -10.06
N GLN A 46 -2.90 -3.12 -10.71
CA GLN A 46 -4.05 -3.68 -10.00
C GLN A 46 -3.66 -4.94 -9.21
N PHE A 47 -2.92 -5.87 -9.86
CA PHE A 47 -2.41 -7.07 -9.20
C PHE A 47 -1.56 -6.75 -7.97
N VAL A 48 -0.64 -5.79 -8.06
CA VAL A 48 0.21 -5.41 -6.92
C VAL A 48 -0.61 -4.79 -5.79
N LYS A 49 -1.58 -3.92 -6.11
CA LYS A 49 -2.47 -3.33 -5.10
C LYS A 49 -3.28 -4.40 -4.38
N ASP A 50 -3.83 -5.37 -5.11
CA ASP A 50 -4.65 -6.45 -4.55
C ASP A 50 -3.79 -7.41 -3.71
N LEU A 51 -2.59 -7.74 -4.18
CA LEU A 51 -1.63 -8.55 -3.42
C LEU A 51 -1.30 -7.90 -2.08
N LEU A 52 -0.99 -6.60 -2.07
CA LEU A 52 -0.70 -5.88 -0.82
C LEU A 52 -1.94 -5.79 0.07
N ALA A 53 -3.13 -5.54 -0.50
CA ALA A 53 -4.37 -5.46 0.25
C ALA A 53 -4.87 -6.82 0.79
N SER A 54 -4.39 -7.94 0.24
CA SER A 54 -4.82 -9.29 0.63
C SER A 54 -4.52 -9.65 2.09
N ALA A 55 -3.53 -8.99 2.69
CA ALA A 55 -3.17 -9.15 4.10
C ALA A 55 -3.97 -8.25 5.05
N ARG A 56 -4.92 -7.44 4.54
CA ARG A 56 -5.86 -6.72 5.43
C ARG A 56 -6.64 -7.74 6.22
N GLU A 57 -6.70 -7.55 7.54
CA GLU A 57 -7.53 -8.40 8.39
C GLU A 57 -8.98 -8.26 7.94
N VAL A 58 -9.47 -9.26 7.21
CA VAL A 58 -10.89 -9.40 6.96
C VAL A 58 -11.47 -9.86 8.29
N ARG A 59 -12.08 -8.93 9.03
CA ARG A 59 -12.95 -9.31 10.15
C ARG A 59 -14.08 -10.15 9.56
N ALA A 60 -13.98 -11.47 9.71
CA ALA A 60 -15.07 -12.41 9.51
C ALA A 60 -16.05 -12.33 10.68
#